data_AF-A0A6A2Z1Q6-F1
#
_entry.id   AF-A0A6A2Z1Q6-F1
#
_cell.length_a   1.000
_cell.length_b   1.000
_cell.length_c   1.000
_cell.angle_alpha   90.00
_cell.angle_beta   90.00
_cell.angle_gamma   90.00
#
_symmetry.space_group_name_H-M   'P 1'
#
loop_
_entity.id
_entity.type
_entity.pdbx_description
1 polymer ?
#
loop_
_entity_poly.entity_id
_entity_poly.type
_entity_poly.pdbx_seq_one_letter_code
_entity_poly.pdbx_strand_id
1 'polypeptide(L)'
;MVINTVLSIMAYDYPSEKLRVYMSDDGCSDLMFYVLLEAACFSQVWLPFCRKLKVEPRSPEICFRNTVEPSDDSAMPQHRLLIKGTFFFDELNL
;
A
#
# COMPACT_ATOMS: atom_id res chain seq x y z
N MET A 1 -1.27 8.33 -7.18
CA MET A 1 -0.04 8.87 -6.55
C MET A 1 -0.18 9.12 -5.04
N VAL A 2 -1.24 9.79 -4.57
CA VAL A 2 -1.36 10.18 -3.14
C VAL A 2 -1.43 8.97 -2.20
N ILE A 3 -2.26 7.99 -2.52
CA ILE A 3 -2.44 6.77 -1.71
C ILE A 3 -1.16 5.94 -1.62
N ASN A 4 -0.39 5.86 -2.71
CA ASN A 4 0.90 5.17 -2.71
C ASN A 4 1.87 5.76 -1.68
N THR A 5 1.92 7.09 -1.57
CA THR A 5 2.73 7.78 -0.58
C THR A 5 2.22 7.54 0.84
N VAL A 6 0.91 7.67 1.09
CA VAL A 6 0.31 7.42 2.41
C VAL A 6 0.61 5.99 2.87
N LEU A 7 0.36 4.99 2.04
CA LEU A 7 0.61 3.59 2.36
C LEU A 7 2.10 3.28 2.54
N SER A 8 2.97 3.90 1.74
CA SER A 8 4.42 3.77 1.89
C SER A 8 4.92 4.30 3.24
N ILE A 9 4.43 5.48 3.66
CA ILE A 9 4.75 6.06 4.98
C ILE A 9 4.18 5.21 6.10
N MET A 10 2.93 4.76 6.00
CA MET A 10 2.30 3.90 7.00
C MET A 10 3.01 2.55 7.18
N ALA A 11 3.66 2.06 6.12
CA ALA A 11 4.45 0.83 6.12
C ALA A 11 5.89 1.03 6.62
N TYR A 12 6.29 2.27 6.91
CA TYR A 12 7.63 2.59 7.39
C TYR A 12 7.96 1.82 8.68
N ASP A 13 9.22 1.43 8.83
CA ASP A 13 9.70 0.67 9.99
C ASP A 13 9.89 1.59 11.20
N TYR A 14 8.77 2.01 11.78
CA TYR A 14 8.71 2.86 12.95
C TYR A 14 7.65 2.35 13.93
N PRO A 15 7.83 2.54 15.25
CA PRO A 15 6.86 2.08 16.22
C PRO A 15 5.46 2.67 15.94
N SER A 16 4.47 1.80 15.81
CA SER A 16 3.12 2.16 15.36
C SER A 16 2.42 3.14 16.30
N GLU A 17 2.76 3.11 17.58
CA GLU A 17 2.23 4.02 18.60
C GLU A 17 2.79 5.44 18.49
N LYS A 18 3.88 5.62 17.73
CA LYS A 18 4.56 6.89 17.49
C LYS A 18 4.34 7.44 16.08
N LEU A 19 4.01 6.58 15.12
CA LEU A 19 3.71 7.00 13.75
C LEU A 19 2.26 7.45 13.63
N ARG A 20 2.06 8.70 13.19
CA ARG A 20 0.75 9.23 12.81
C ARG A 20 0.89 9.98 11.50
N VAL A 21 0.01 9.70 10.55
CA VAL A 21 -0.02 10.34 9.24
C VAL A 21 -1.23 11.25 9.18
N TYR A 22 -1.00 12.52 8.86
CA TYR A 22 -2.05 13.52 8.66
C TYR A 22 -2.03 13.92 7.19
N MET A 23 -3.22 14.03 6.60
CA MET A 23 -3.39 14.48 5.22
C MET A 23 -4.36 15.65 5.21
N SER A 24 -3.98 16.71 4.51
CA SER A 24 -4.83 17.87 4.23
C SER A 24 -5.25 17.82 2.77
N ASP A 25 -6.54 17.98 2.51
CA ASP A 25 -7.09 18.09 1.16
C ASP A 25 -7.85 19.42 1.03
N ASP A 26 -7.28 20.37 0.29
CA ASP A 26 -7.88 21.69 0.06
C ASP A 26 -9.01 21.63 -0.98
N GLY A 27 -9.07 20.55 -1.78
CA GLY A 27 -10.08 20.36 -2.81
C GLY A 27 -11.41 19.82 -2.29
N CYS A 28 -11.43 19.32 -1.04
CA CYS A 28 -12.59 18.67 -0.41
C CYS A 28 -13.31 17.70 -1.36
N SER A 29 -12.55 16.83 -2.02
CA SER A 29 -13.09 15.94 -3.03
C SER A 29 -13.71 14.70 -2.39
N ASP A 30 -14.99 14.47 -2.62
CA ASP A 30 -15.67 13.22 -2.20
C ASP A 30 -14.93 11.98 -2.71
N LEU A 31 -14.37 12.06 -3.91
CA LEU A 31 -13.59 10.96 -4.49
C LEU A 31 -12.35 10.66 -3.66
N MET A 32 -11.63 11.68 -3.19
CA MET A 32 -10.46 11.49 -2.32
C MET A 32 -10.86 10.86 -0.99
N PHE A 33 -12.02 11.22 -0.44
CA PHE A 33 -12.55 10.61 0.78
C PHE A 33 -12.80 9.11 0.61
N TYR A 34 -13.50 8.68 -0.44
CA TYR A 34 -13.75 7.25 -0.70
C TYR A 34 -12.46 6.48 -1.02
N VAL A 35 -11.53 7.11 -1.75
CA VAL A 35 -10.22 6.52 -2.07
C VAL A 35 -9.37 6.32 -0.80
N LEU A 36 -9.40 7.26 0.14
CA LEU A 36 -8.76 7.10 1.46
C LEU A 36 -9.43 6.04 2.32
N LEU A 37 -10.77 5.94 2.26
CA LEU A 37 -11.52 4.90 2.98
C LEU A 37 -11.13 3.50 2.48
N GLU A 38 -11.07 3.30 1.16
CA GLU A 38 -10.63 2.04 0.56
C GLU A 38 -9.16 1.75 0.88
N ALA A 39 -8.30 2.76 0.81
CA ALA A 39 -6.90 2.63 1.19
C ALA A 39 -6.73 2.22 2.67
N ALA A 40 -7.58 2.71 3.57
CA ALA A 40 -7.58 2.32 4.97
C ALA A 40 -7.94 0.83 5.13
N CYS A 41 -8.94 0.33 4.40
CA CYS A 41 -9.25 -1.10 4.35
C CYS A 41 -8.07 -1.92 3.82
N PHE A 42 -7.50 -1.53 2.68
CA PHE A 42 -6.35 -2.20 2.08
C PHE A 42 -5.11 -2.21 3.01
N SER A 43 -4.89 -1.14 3.77
CA SER A 43 -3.74 -1.03 4.70
C SER A 43 -3.69 -2.17 5.71
N GLN A 44 -4.83 -2.74 6.09
CA GLN A 44 -4.89 -3.86 7.04
C GLN A 44 -4.19 -5.11 6.50
N VAL A 45 -4.15 -5.29 5.18
CA VAL A 45 -3.46 -6.40 4.51
C VAL A 45 -2.05 -5.98 4.10
N TRP A 46 -1.90 -4.76 3.57
CA TRP A 46 -0.62 -4.25 3.05
C TRP A 46 0.44 -4.04 4.13
N LEU A 47 0.11 -3.40 5.26
CA LEU A 47 1.11 -3.06 6.27
C LEU A 47 1.74 -4.30 6.93
N PRO A 48 0.98 -5.33 7.34
CA PRO A 48 1.56 -6.57 7.83
C PRO A 48 2.38 -7.30 6.76
N PHE A 49 1.94 -7.28 5.49
CA PHE A 49 2.69 -7.85 4.37
C PHE A 49 4.06 -7.18 4.21
N CYS A 50 4.12 -5.84 4.16
CA CYS A 50 5.37 -5.09 4.08
C CYS A 50 6.32 -5.40 5.24
N ARG A 51 5.81 -5.44 6.48
CA ARG A 51 6.61 -5.69 7.67
C ARG A 51 7.15 -7.12 7.74
N LYS A 52 6.30 -8.11 7.48
CA LYS A 52 6.69 -9.54 7.54
C LYS A 52 7.75 -9.88 6.49
N LEU A 53 7.61 -9.31 5.30
CA LEU A 53 8.43 -9.66 4.15
C LEU A 53 9.51 -8.61 3.84
N LYS A 54 9.65 -7.60 4.71
CA LYS A 54 10.61 -6.49 4.57
C LYS A 54 10.63 -5.92 3.15
N VAL A 55 9.44 -5.65 2.62
CA VAL A 55 9.24 -5.23 1.22
C VAL A 55 9.86 -3.85 0.99
N GLU A 56 10.67 -3.76 -0.05
CA GLU A 56 11.23 -2.51 -0.56
C GLU A 56 11.12 -2.48 -2.10
N PRO A 57 10.62 -1.39 -2.70
CA PRO A 57 10.06 -0.20 -2.07
C PRO A 57 8.65 -0.44 -1.50
N ARG A 58 8.29 0.26 -0.41
CA ARG A 58 6.99 0.13 0.30
C ARG A 58 5.79 0.78 -0.39
N SER A 59 6.02 1.50 -1.49
CA SER A 59 4.94 1.99 -2.35
C SER A 59 4.32 0.81 -3.09
N PRO A 60 3.00 0.54 -2.95
CA PRO A 60 2.35 -0.58 -3.61
C PRO A 60 2.55 -0.56 -5.13
N GLU A 61 2.30 0.57 -5.78
CA GLU A 61 2.46 0.74 -7.24
C GLU A 61 3.87 0.36 -7.71
N ILE A 62 4.90 0.86 -7.01
CA ILE A 62 6.30 0.59 -7.37
C ILE A 62 6.67 -0.86 -7.05
N CYS A 63 6.22 -1.39 -5.90
CA CYS A 63 6.42 -2.79 -5.52
C CYS A 63 5.85 -3.75 -6.56
N PHE A 64 4.71 -3.42 -7.16
CA PHE A 64 4.05 -4.26 -8.16
C PHE A 64 4.63 -4.10 -9.56
N ARG A 65 5.26 -2.95 -9.85
CA ARG A 65 5.92 -2.64 -11.12
C ARG A 65 7.36 -3.19 -11.21
N ASN A 66 8.10 -3.20 -10.12
CA ASN A 66 9.53 -3.55 -10.09
C ASN A 66 9.82 -5.05 -9.99
N THR A 67 8.85 -5.94 -10.17
CA THR A 67 9.10 -7.38 -10.02
C THR A 67 9.84 -7.96 -11.23
N VAL A 68 11.16 -8.03 -11.10
CA VAL A 68 12.07 -8.96 -11.79
C VAL A 68 12.72 -9.84 -10.70
N GLU A 69 12.55 -11.15 -10.88
CA GLU A 69 13.01 -12.32 -10.11
C GLU A 69 12.38 -12.67 -8.74
N PRO A 70 11.77 -13.87 -8.62
CA PRO A 70 11.32 -14.44 -7.36
C PRO A 70 12.52 -15.02 -6.58
N SER A 71 12.69 -14.59 -5.33
CA SER A 71 13.43 -15.37 -4.35
C SER A 71 12.58 -16.58 -3.92
N ASP A 72 13.23 -17.73 -3.76
CA ASP A 72 12.76 -19.13 -3.75
C ASP A 72 11.75 -19.56 -2.65
N ASP A 73 10.89 -18.65 -2.17
CA ASP A 73 9.83 -18.96 -1.20
C ASP A 73 8.48 -19.18 -1.91
N SER A 74 8.09 -20.45 -2.06
CA SER A 74 6.89 -20.92 -2.77
C SER A 74 5.54 -20.35 -2.25
N ALA A 75 5.51 -19.74 -1.06
CA ALA A 75 4.32 -19.09 -0.48
C ALA A 75 4.14 -17.61 -0.91
N MET A 76 5.20 -16.98 -1.42
CA MET A 76 5.22 -15.56 -1.82
C MET A 76 4.36 -15.23 -3.05
N PRO A 77 4.29 -16.08 -4.10
CA PRO A 77 3.55 -15.75 -5.31
C PRO A 77 2.03 -15.65 -5.07
N GLN A 78 1.46 -16.56 -4.29
CA GLN A 78 0.01 -16.63 -4.05
C GLN A 78 -0.48 -15.46 -3.18
N HIS A 79 0.23 -15.18 -2.08
CA HIS A 79 -0.10 -14.06 -1.19
C HIS A 79 0.01 -12.72 -1.93
N ARG A 80 1.01 -12.55 -2.81
CA ARG A 80 1.16 -11.35 -3.63
C ARG A 80 0.05 -11.19 -4.67
N LEU A 81 -0.38 -12.27 -5.32
CA LEU A 81 -1.47 -12.21 -6.30
C LEU A 81 -2.80 -11.81 -5.62
N LEU A 82 -3.04 -12.32 -4.42
CA LEU A 82 -4.20 -11.93 -3.60
C LEU A 82 -4.15 -10.43 -3.27
N ILE A 83 -3.00 -9.91 -2.81
CA ILE A 83 -2.85 -8.48 -2.49
C ILE A 83 -3.01 -7.60 -3.74
N LYS A 84 -2.45 -8.01 -4.89
CA LYS A 84 -2.67 -7.30 -6.17
C LYS A 84 -4.16 -7.24 -6.51
N GLY A 85 -4.92 -8.31 -6.28
CA GLY A 85 -6.38 -8.32 -6.50
C GLY A 85 -7.15 -7.40 -5.54
N THR A 86 -6.65 -7.20 -4.32
CA THR A 86 -7.24 -6.25 -3.35
C THR A 86 -6.81 -4.80 -3.60
N PHE A 87 -5.66 -4.60 -4.27
CA PHE A 87 -5.16 -3.27 -4.62
C PHE A 87 -5.84 -2.75 -5.89
N PHE A 88 -7.12 -2.40 -5.77
CA PHE A 88 -7.92 -1.87 -6.87
C PHE A 88 -7.76 -0.34 -6.97
N PHE A 89 -6.65 0.12 -7.55
CA PHE A 89 -6.42 1.57 -7.79
C PHE A 89 -6.01 1.92 -9.22
N ASP A 90 -5.78 0.93 -10.11
CA ASP A 90 -5.23 1.18 -11.45
C ASP A 90 -6.23 1.84 -12.43
N GLU A 91 -7.54 1.84 -12.15
CA GLU A 91 -8.55 2.44 -13.06
C GLU A 91 -8.88 3.92 -12.77
N LEU A 92 -8.47 4.44 -11.62
CA LEU A 92 -8.69 5.84 -11.26
C LEU A 92 -7.34 6.54 -11.33
N ASN A 93 -7.06 7.30 -12.39
CA ASN A 93 -5.88 8.17 -12.53
C ASN A 93 -5.83 9.23 -11.40
N LEU A 94 -5.53 8.80 -10.17
CA LEU A 94 -5.37 9.57 -8.93
C LEU A 94 -4.05 9.21 -8.26
#